data_AF-A0A1I7UET0-F1
#
_entry.id   AF-A0A1I7UET0-F1
#
_cell.length_a   1.000
_cell.length_b   1.000
_cell.length_c   1.000
_cell.angle_alpha   90.00
_cell.angle_beta   90.00
_cell.angle_gamma   90.00
#
_symmetry.space_group_name_H-M   'P 1'
#
loop_
_entity.id
_entity.type
_entity.pdbx_description
1 polymer ?
#
loop_
_entity_poly.entity_id
_entity_poly.type
_entity_poly.pdbx_seq_one_letter_code
_entity_poly.pdbx_strand_id
1 'polypeptide(L)'
;MFGTLKELNAAISPESNSNELFRDVLNTSNVARIALFKGVPVGFIFAEKKLNNNGSYHLSIVTIGVKADKQKYGIAGELIKHIDNLAQETEDIKFMTAFVQNKNDVATRLFERCDFERCSCPNHFGTYTGCFFFKSSQ
;
A
#
# COMPACT_ATOMS: atom_id res chain seq x y z
N MET A 1 13.21 13.19 -3.97
CA MET A 1 12.03 12.29 -3.87
C MET A 1 12.09 11.37 -2.65
N PHE A 2 13.21 10.68 -2.39
CA PHE A 2 13.36 9.82 -1.21
C PHE A 2 13.18 10.50 0.15
N GLY A 3 13.74 11.71 0.34
CA GLY A 3 13.58 12.47 1.59
C GLY A 3 12.10 12.73 1.92
N THR A 4 11.32 13.10 0.90
CA THR A 4 9.89 13.39 1.02
C THR A 4 9.06 12.19 1.46
N LEU A 5 9.36 10.97 0.99
CA LEU A 5 8.66 9.75 1.43
C LEU A 5 8.94 9.42 2.89
N LYS A 6 10.19 9.52 3.31
CA LYS A 6 10.58 9.28 4.71
C LYS A 6 9.95 10.30 5.65
N GLU A 7 10.00 11.58 5.29
CA GLU A 7 9.38 12.67 6.05
C GLU A 7 7.86 12.50 6.15
N LEU A 8 7.19 12.17 5.04
CA LEU A 8 5.75 11.89 5.04
C LEU A 8 5.40 10.70 5.92
N ASN A 9 6.13 9.59 5.80
CA ASN A 9 5.87 8.40 6.59
C ASN A 9 6.10 8.66 8.09
N ALA A 10 7.16 9.39 8.46
CA ALA A 10 7.40 9.78 9.85
C ALA A 10 6.29 10.68 10.40
N ALA A 11 5.76 11.60 9.60
CA ALA A 11 4.65 12.47 10.00
C ALA A 11 3.30 11.72 10.11
N ILE A 12 3.09 10.68 9.31
CA ILE A 12 1.83 9.92 9.25
C ILE A 12 1.82 8.75 10.25
N SER A 13 2.96 8.10 10.46
CA SER A 13 3.11 6.94 11.35
C SER A 13 4.46 6.98 12.07
N PRO A 14 4.59 7.75 13.16
CA PRO A 14 5.85 7.98 13.88
C PRO A 14 6.52 6.70 14.40
N GLU A 15 5.73 5.66 14.68
CA GLU A 15 6.20 4.37 15.20
C GLU A 15 6.79 3.44 14.12
N SER A 16 6.71 3.81 12.84
CA SER A 16 7.19 2.96 11.74
C SER A 16 8.67 3.20 11.45
N ASN A 17 9.48 2.13 11.43
CA ASN A 17 10.91 2.21 11.09
C ASN A 17 11.09 2.41 9.57
N SER A 18 10.95 3.67 9.13
CA SER A 18 10.95 4.08 7.72
C SER A 18 12.24 3.77 6.95
N ASN A 19 13.36 3.55 7.64
CA ASN A 19 14.66 3.42 6.96
C ASN A 19 14.81 2.11 6.21
N GLU A 20 14.23 1.01 6.69
CA GLU A 20 14.29 -0.28 5.99
C GLU A 20 13.22 -0.39 4.90
N LEU A 21 12.02 0.16 5.15
CA LEU A 21 10.89 0.13 4.21
C LEU A 21 11.18 0.84 2.88
N PHE A 22 12.00 1.90 2.91
CA PHE A 22 12.34 2.68 1.72
C PHE A 22 13.81 2.54 1.30
N ARG A 23 14.52 1.53 1.80
CA ARG A 23 15.82 1.17 1.22
C ARG A 23 15.58 0.77 -0.23
N ASP A 24 16.26 1.45 -1.15
CA ASP A 24 16.31 1.07 -2.56
C ASP A 24 15.00 1.14 -3.35
N VAL A 25 14.05 2.02 -2.98
CA VAL A 25 12.82 2.28 -3.80
C VAL A 25 13.15 2.62 -5.26
N LEU A 26 14.29 3.26 -5.54
CA LEU A 26 14.71 3.58 -6.91
C LEU A 26 15.49 2.44 -7.62
N ASN A 27 15.96 1.44 -6.88
CA ASN A 27 16.78 0.35 -7.43
C ASN A 27 16.03 -1.00 -7.48
N THR A 28 14.76 -1.02 -7.10
CA THR A 28 13.92 -2.21 -7.03
C THR A 28 12.75 -2.10 -8.00
N SER A 29 12.14 -3.23 -8.37
CA SER A 29 10.86 -3.27 -9.08
C SER A 29 9.67 -2.88 -8.21
N ASN A 30 9.93 -2.28 -7.04
CA ASN A 30 8.93 -1.80 -6.12
C ASN A 30 8.28 -0.52 -6.64
N VAL A 31 7.03 -0.31 -6.24
CA VAL A 31 6.22 0.80 -6.72
C VAL A 31 5.99 1.77 -5.57
N ALA A 32 6.48 2.99 -5.72
CA ALA A 32 6.15 4.10 -4.82
C ALA A 32 5.42 5.21 -5.58
N ARG A 33 4.38 5.78 -4.97
CA ARG A 33 3.70 6.99 -5.45
C ARG A 33 3.46 7.96 -4.31
N ILE A 34 3.48 9.24 -4.65
CA ILE A 34 3.22 10.36 -3.73
C ILE A 34 2.00 11.12 -4.26
N ALA A 35 1.05 11.40 -3.38
CA ALA A 35 -0.07 12.28 -3.65
C ALA A 35 0.31 13.73 -3.31
N LEU A 36 0.09 14.64 -4.27
CA LEU A 36 0.25 16.07 -4.09
C LEU A 36 -1.13 16.75 -3.99
N PHE A 37 -1.31 17.59 -2.99
CA PHE A 37 -2.47 18.47 -2.88
C PHE A 37 -2.00 19.91 -2.97
N LYS A 38 -2.34 20.59 -4.08
CA LYS A 38 -1.85 21.94 -4.40
C LYS A 38 -0.31 22.04 -4.37
N GLY A 39 0.37 21.06 -4.94
CA GLY A 39 1.83 20.97 -4.99
C GLY A 39 2.51 20.50 -3.69
N VAL A 40 1.75 20.33 -2.60
CA VAL A 40 2.29 19.86 -1.32
C VAL A 40 2.12 18.35 -1.19
N PRO A 41 3.17 17.59 -0.83
CA PRO A 41 3.05 16.17 -0.50
C PRO A 41 2.17 15.93 0.72
N VAL A 42 1.13 15.11 0.55
CA VAL A 42 0.12 14.85 1.59
C VAL A 42 -0.20 13.37 1.80
N GLY A 43 0.25 12.50 0.91
CA GLY A 43 0.07 11.06 1.07
C GLY A 43 1.02 10.27 0.19
N PHE A 44 1.10 8.98 0.43
CA PHE A 44 1.94 8.07 -0.31
C PHE A 44 1.39 6.65 -0.26
N ILE A 45 1.85 5.83 -1.20
CA ILE A 45 1.67 4.39 -1.21
C ILE A 45 2.97 3.74 -1.65
N PHE A 46 3.31 2.63 -1.02
CA PHE A 46 4.46 1.80 -1.35
C PHE A 46 4.00 0.34 -1.43
N ALA A 47 4.30 -0.29 -2.56
CA ALA A 47 4.02 -1.68 -2.84
C ALA A 47 5.27 -2.39 -3.33
N GLU A 48 5.48 -3.62 -2.85
CA GLU A 48 6.57 -4.48 -3.28
C GLU A 48 6.09 -5.44 -4.36
N LYS A 49 6.89 -5.60 -5.43
CA LYS A 49 6.65 -6.66 -6.41
C LYS A 49 7.24 -7.97 -5.89
N LYS A 50 6.40 -8.95 -5.62
CA LYS A 50 6.79 -10.25 -5.03
C LYS A 50 6.64 -11.37 -6.04
N LEU A 51 7.65 -12.23 -6.13
CA LEU A 51 7.62 -13.45 -6.92
C LEU A 51 6.80 -14.52 -6.20
N ASN A 52 5.85 -15.13 -6.90
CA ASN A 52 5.02 -16.23 -6.44
C ASN A 52 5.69 -17.58 -6.70
N ASN A 53 5.28 -18.60 -5.95
CA ASN A 53 5.79 -19.98 -6.11
C ASN A 53 5.53 -20.56 -7.52
N ASN A 54 4.50 -20.08 -8.22
CA ASN A 54 4.16 -20.51 -9.57
C ASN A 54 4.89 -19.70 -10.67
N GLY A 55 5.85 -18.84 -10.30
CA GLY A 55 6.61 -18.01 -11.24
C GLY A 55 5.94 -16.70 -11.66
N SER A 56 4.68 -16.47 -11.26
CA SER A 56 4.01 -15.17 -11.48
C SER A 56 4.41 -14.12 -10.45
N TYR A 57 3.97 -12.87 -10.61
CA TYR A 57 4.19 -11.81 -9.63
C TYR A 57 2.88 -11.28 -9.04
N HIS A 58 2.97 -10.66 -7.86
CA HIS A 58 1.90 -9.86 -7.27
C HIS A 58 2.46 -8.57 -6.65
N LEU A 59 1.61 -7.56 -6.48
CA LEU A 59 1.97 -6.36 -5.71
C LEU A 59 1.47 -6.48 -4.27
N SER A 60 2.39 -6.44 -3.31
CA SER A 60 2.10 -6.40 -1.89
C SER A 60 2.14 -4.95 -1.42
N ILE A 61 0.99 -4.33 -1.16
CA ILE A 61 0.91 -2.99 -0.57
C ILE A 61 1.44 -3.07 0.86
N VAL A 62 2.63 -2.52 1.09
CA VAL A 62 3.34 -2.59 2.37
C VAL A 62 2.90 -1.44 3.26
N THR A 63 2.79 -0.24 2.71
CA THR A 63 2.38 0.93 3.47
C THR A 63 1.62 1.92 2.59
N ILE A 64 0.58 2.52 3.17
CA ILE A 64 -0.21 3.59 2.59
C ILE A 64 -0.52 4.59 3.69
N GLY A 65 -0.39 5.88 3.38
CA GLY A 65 -0.58 6.93 4.36
C GLY A 65 -1.07 8.21 3.74
N VAL A 66 -1.94 8.92 4.47
CA VAL A 66 -2.39 10.28 4.14
C VAL A 66 -2.38 11.11 5.42
N LYS A 67 -1.87 12.35 5.35
CA LYS A 67 -1.86 13.31 6.45
C LYS A 67 -3.27 13.47 7.03
N ALA A 68 -3.38 13.52 8.35
CA ALA A 68 -4.66 13.52 9.06
C ALA A 68 -5.63 14.64 8.60
N ASP A 69 -5.10 15.85 8.34
CA ASP A 69 -5.86 17.02 7.87
C ASP A 69 -6.27 16.94 6.37
N LYS A 70 -5.88 15.88 5.69
CA LYS A 70 -6.16 15.58 4.27
C LYS A 70 -6.81 14.21 4.08
N GLN A 71 -7.11 13.50 5.16
CA GLN A 71 -7.96 12.30 5.10
C GLN A 71 -9.38 12.67 4.68
N LYS A 72 -10.14 11.68 4.17
CA LYS A 72 -11.53 11.82 3.67
C LYS A 72 -11.71 12.66 2.39
N TYR A 73 -10.63 13.15 1.77
CA TYR A 73 -10.65 13.78 0.44
C TYR A 73 -10.45 12.78 -0.71
N GLY A 74 -10.60 11.47 -0.48
CA GLY A 74 -10.45 10.43 -1.51
C GLY A 74 -9.00 10.07 -1.89
N ILE A 75 -8.00 10.76 -1.33
CA ILE A 75 -6.57 10.62 -1.71
C ILE A 75 -6.06 9.17 -1.63
N ALA A 76 -6.39 8.45 -0.56
CA ALA A 76 -5.93 7.07 -0.39
C ALA A 76 -6.56 6.13 -1.45
N GLY A 77 -7.82 6.37 -1.83
CA GLY A 77 -8.48 5.61 -2.88
C GLY A 77 -7.84 5.84 -4.25
N GLU A 78 -7.50 7.09 -4.57
CA GLU A 78 -6.77 7.41 -5.82
C GLU A 78 -5.36 6.80 -5.85
N LEU A 79 -4.66 6.75 -4.71
CA LEU A 79 -3.38 6.06 -4.60
C LEU A 79 -3.52 4.56 -4.88
N ILE A 80 -4.53 3.90 -4.30
CA ILE A 80 -4.79 2.47 -4.55
C ILE A 80 -5.18 2.24 -6.01
N LYS A 81 -6.06 3.07 -6.57
CA LYS A 81 -6.49 2.99 -7.97
C LYS A 81 -5.31 3.12 -8.94
N HIS A 82 -4.34 3.97 -8.63
CA HIS A 82 -3.14 4.09 -9.45
C HIS A 82 -2.28 2.81 -9.43
N ILE A 83 -2.16 2.15 -8.28
CA ILE A 83 -1.46 0.86 -8.17
C ILE A 83 -2.25 -0.25 -8.89
N ASP A 84 -3.58 -0.23 -8.80
CA ASP A 84 -4.47 -1.17 -9.48
C ASP A 84 -4.32 -1.08 -11.00
N ASN A 85 -4.40 0.14 -11.56
CA ASN A 85 -4.17 0.36 -12.99
C ASN A 85 -2.79 -0.14 -13.43
N LEU A 86 -1.73 0.15 -12.65
CA LEU A 86 -0.39 -0.35 -12.95
C LEU A 86 -0.32 -1.88 -12.95
N ALA A 87 -1.02 -2.53 -12.01
CA ALA A 87 -1.08 -3.98 -11.95
C ALA A 87 -1.81 -4.57 -13.17
N GLN A 88 -2.90 -3.95 -13.60
CA GLN A 88 -3.66 -4.36 -14.80
C GLN A 88 -2.86 -4.17 -16.10
N GLU A 89 -2.05 -3.12 -16.18
CA GLU A 89 -1.20 -2.82 -17.34
C GLU A 89 0.07 -3.71 -17.41
N THR A 90 0.39 -4.45 -16.35
CA THR A 90 1.60 -5.26 -16.26
C THR A 90 1.27 -6.76 -16.30
N GLU A 91 1.49 -7.41 -17.44
CA GLU A 91 1.03 -8.81 -17.71
C GLU A 91 1.45 -9.87 -16.68
N ASP A 92 2.60 -9.69 -16.04
CA ASP A 92 3.18 -10.64 -15.09
C ASP A 92 2.64 -10.48 -13.65
N ILE A 93 1.90 -9.40 -13.38
CA ILE A 93 1.23 -9.13 -12.10
C ILE A 93 -0.18 -9.73 -12.14
N LYS A 94 -0.46 -10.70 -11.27
CA LYS A 94 -1.74 -11.42 -11.27
C LYS A 94 -2.76 -10.88 -10.27
N PHE A 95 -2.28 -10.36 -9.15
CA PHE A 95 -3.14 -9.84 -8.10
C PHE A 95 -2.37 -8.84 -7.23
N MET A 96 -3.10 -8.21 -6.33
CA MET A 96 -2.58 -7.35 -5.28
C MET A 96 -2.96 -7.87 -3.90
N THR A 97 -2.11 -7.59 -2.91
CA THR A 97 -2.35 -7.94 -1.51
C THR A 97 -2.10 -6.76 -0.59
N ALA A 98 -2.80 -6.73 0.54
CA ALA A 98 -2.51 -5.81 1.65
C ALA A 98 -2.79 -6.50 2.99
N PHE A 99 -1.98 -6.23 4.00
CA PHE A 99 -2.24 -6.68 5.37
C PHE A 99 -2.77 -5.52 6.21
N VAL A 100 -3.89 -5.71 6.89
CA VAL A 100 -4.50 -4.70 7.75
C VAL A 100 -4.66 -5.26 9.16
N GLN A 101 -4.13 -4.56 10.16
CA GLN A 101 -4.30 -4.92 11.57
C GLN A 101 -5.77 -4.81 11.99
N ASN A 102 -6.26 -5.74 12.83
CA ASN A 102 -7.67 -5.81 13.23
C ASN A 102 -8.22 -4.53 13.86
N LYS A 103 -7.36 -3.73 14.52
CA LYS A 103 -7.75 -2.45 15.14
C LYS A 103 -7.93 -1.29 14.15
N ASN A 104 -7.64 -1.49 12.86
CA ASN A 104 -7.63 -0.43 11.86
C ASN A 104 -8.88 -0.52 10.94
N ASP A 105 -10.03 -0.16 11.51
CA ASP A 105 -11.31 -0.14 10.79
C ASP A 105 -11.30 0.82 9.59
N VAL A 106 -10.50 1.89 9.66
CA VAL A 106 -10.38 2.88 8.58
C VAL A 106 -9.72 2.27 7.35
N ALA A 107 -8.58 1.60 7.52
CA ALA A 107 -7.90 0.91 6.42
C ALA A 107 -8.74 -0.25 5.90
N THR A 108 -9.39 -0.99 6.81
CA THR A 108 -10.32 -2.07 6.47
C THR A 108 -11.40 -1.60 5.49
N ARG A 109 -12.13 -0.54 5.84
CA ARG A 109 -13.17 0.05 4.98
C ARG A 109 -12.61 0.63 3.67
N LEU A 110 -11.38 1.15 3.69
CA LEU A 110 -10.72 1.67 2.50
C LEU A 110 -10.50 0.54 1.49
N PHE A 111 -9.90 -0.58 1.91
CA PHE A 111 -9.63 -1.70 1.00
C PHE A 111 -10.92 -2.34 0.47
N GLU A 112 -11.94 -2.52 1.32
CA GLU A 112 -13.26 -3.01 0.87
C GLU A 112 -13.89 -2.10 -0.20
N ARG A 113 -13.79 -0.78 -0.04
CA ARG A 113 -14.30 0.20 -1.02
C ARG A 113 -13.50 0.26 -2.31
N CYS A 114 -12.26 -0.26 -2.30
CA CYS A 114 -11.41 -0.36 -3.46
C CYS A 114 -11.48 -1.76 -4.10
N ASP A 115 -12.55 -2.51 -3.81
CA ASP A 115 -12.85 -3.84 -4.34
C ASP A 115 -11.81 -4.91 -3.96
N PHE A 116 -11.16 -4.76 -2.79
CA PHE A 116 -10.38 -5.84 -2.22
C PHE A 116 -11.29 -6.76 -1.40
N GLU A 117 -11.15 -8.06 -1.62
CA GLU A 117 -11.79 -9.11 -0.85
C GLU A 117 -10.98 -9.39 0.41
N ARG A 118 -11.65 -9.46 1.56
CA ARG A 118 -11.03 -9.85 2.83
C ARG A 118 -10.91 -11.37 2.90
N CYS A 119 -9.71 -11.88 3.17
CA CYS A 119 -9.54 -13.30 3.49
C CYS A 119 -10.16 -13.65 4.84
N SER A 120 -10.88 -14.77 4.89
CA SER A 120 -11.60 -15.27 6.07
C SER A 120 -10.71 -15.98 7.10
N CYS A 121 -9.46 -16.33 6.74
CA CYS A 121 -8.55 -17.01 7.64
C CYS A 121 -7.88 -16.05 8.66
N PRO A 122 -7.69 -16.47 9.92
CA PRO A 122 -6.93 -15.69 10.90
C PRO A 122 -5.48 -15.58 10.44
N ASN A 123 -5.04 -14.37 10.10
CA ASN A 123 -3.73 -14.14 9.56
C ASN A 123 -2.85 -13.42 10.57
N HIS A 124 -1.85 -14.14 11.06
CA HIS A 124 -0.76 -13.57 11.84
C HIS A 124 0.32 -13.11 10.86
N PHE A 125 0.72 -11.85 10.94
CA PHE A 125 1.89 -11.34 10.22
C PHE A 125 2.95 -10.97 11.25
N GLY A 126 3.88 -11.89 11.48
CA GLY A 126 4.79 -11.79 12.63
C GLY A 126 4.01 -11.82 13.95
N THR A 127 4.15 -10.77 14.76
CA THR A 127 3.43 -10.60 16.03
C THR A 127 2.07 -9.89 15.89
N TYR A 128 1.72 -9.42 14.69
CA TYR A 128 0.50 -8.66 14.46
C TYR A 128 -0.67 -9.56 14.05
N THR A 129 -1.83 -9.35 14.66
CA THR A 129 -3.09 -9.98 14.26
C THR A 129 -3.86 -9.06 13.30
N GLY A 130 -4.25 -9.60 12.15
CA GLY A 130 -4.92 -8.83 11.11
C GLY A 130 -5.61 -9.71 10.07
N CYS A 131 -6.05 -9.06 9.00
CA CYS A 131 -6.62 -9.72 7.83
C CYS A 131 -5.81 -9.33 6.60
N PHE A 132 -5.59 -10.30 5.71
CA PHE A 132 -5.15 -10.00 4.35
C PHE A 132 -6.34 -9.63 3.47
N PHE A 133 -6.09 -8.69 2.58
CA PHE A 133 -6.98 -8.22 1.54
C PHE A 133 -6.37 -8.56 0.19
N PHE A 134 -7.20 -9.01 -0.75
CA PHE A 134 -6.77 -9.45 -2.08
C PHE A 134 -7.62 -8.80 -3.17
N LYS A 135 -7.00 -8.45 -4.30
CA LYS A 135 -7.71 -7.98 -5.50
C LYS A 135 -7.07 -8.58 -6.74
N SER A 136 -7.88 -9.16 -7.63
CA SER A 136 -7.42 -9.67 -8.94
C SER A 136 -7.00 -8.49 -9.82
N SER A 137 -5.89 -8.65 -10.55
CA SER A 137 -5.45 -7.69 -11.57
C SER A 137 -5.99 -8.03 -12.97
N GLN A 138 -6.78 -9.10 -13.08
CA GLN A 138 -7.42 -9.61 -14.30
C GLN A 138 -8.93 -9.70 -14.12
#